data_AF-A0A077ZK17-F1
#
_entry.id   AF-A0A077ZK17-F1
#
_cell.length_a   1.000
_cell.length_b   1.000
_cell.length_c   1.000
_cell.angle_alpha   90.00
_cell.angle_beta   90.00
_cell.angle_gamma   90.00
#
_symmetry.space_group_name_H-M   'P 1'
#
loop_
_entity.id
_entity.type
_entity.pdbx_description
1 polymer ?
#
loop_
_entity_poly.entity_id
_entity_poly.type
_entity_poly.pdbx_seq_one_letter_code
_entity_poly.pdbx_strand_id
1 'polypeptide(L)'
;MLLEIVPRTITDQKNLRDLEHGDLMVDFWKAAALPGQAAIALVRREFRNKVVQYLREHMLEWTKLDFDVGKHLRDVHFPWLEKNKKKKIFDARSGWDQFPYDEYNSYSEISSLLMQVRAEFPNITRLVTIGHSYEGRRLLAVVVTPHLLVLLKPCYNLFQIGNADRGVWIDAGIHAREWISVSSAVYMIGQILTDYKEDKNGMRQLMDHLSWYILPILNPDGYEFTRTTV
;
A
#
# COMPACT_ATOMS: atom_id res chain seq x y z
N MET A 1 2.55 -22.39 6.89
CA MET A 1 2.10 -22.59 8.28
C MET A 1 2.37 -21.29 8.99
N LEU A 2 1.36 -20.66 9.55
CA LEU A 2 1.53 -19.41 10.26
C LEU A 2 1.74 -19.72 11.74
N LEU A 3 2.81 -19.18 12.31
CA LEU A 3 3.20 -19.37 13.70
C LEU A 3 3.16 -18.03 14.43
N GLU A 4 2.66 -18.06 15.66
CA GLU A 4 2.89 -17.02 16.65
C GLU A 4 3.99 -17.51 17.60
N ILE A 5 5.06 -16.74 17.77
CA ILE A 5 6.22 -17.11 18.58
C ILE A 5 6.49 -16.00 19.59
N VAL A 6 6.64 -16.34 20.87
CA VAL A 6 6.83 -15.35 21.94
C VAL A 6 8.24 -15.50 22.53
N PRO A 7 9.21 -14.66 22.11
CA PRO A 7 10.53 -14.65 22.73
C PRO A 7 10.41 -14.05 24.14
N ARG A 8 10.83 -14.75 25.18
CA ARG A 8 10.76 -14.26 26.58
C ARG A 8 12.06 -13.61 27.04
N THR A 9 13.16 -13.89 26.35
CA THR A 9 14.49 -13.36 26.67
C THR A 9 15.13 -12.65 25.47
N ILE A 10 16.20 -11.89 25.71
CA ILE A 10 17.03 -11.31 24.64
C ILE A 10 17.67 -12.42 23.78
N THR A 11 18.02 -13.55 24.39
CA THR A 11 18.55 -14.73 23.67
C THR A 11 17.51 -15.28 22.70
N ASP A 12 16.24 -15.36 23.11
CA ASP A 12 15.15 -15.81 22.26
C ASP A 12 14.96 -14.89 21.05
N GLN A 13 15.06 -13.58 21.25
CA GLN A 13 15.02 -12.61 20.15
C GLN A 13 16.17 -12.81 19.18
N LYS A 14 17.38 -13.09 19.68
CA LYS A 14 18.54 -13.40 18.83
C LYS A 14 18.27 -14.67 18.01
N ASN A 15 17.75 -15.73 18.63
CA ASN A 15 17.39 -16.97 17.93
C ASN A 15 16.34 -16.72 16.83
N LEU A 16 15.36 -15.85 17.06
CA LEU A 16 14.39 -15.48 16.02
C LEU A 16 15.02 -14.70 14.86
N ARG A 17 15.97 -13.80 15.14
CA ARG A 17 16.73 -13.11 14.09
C ARG A 17 17.60 -14.05 13.29
N ASP A 18 18.24 -15.03 13.95
CA ASP A 18 19.03 -16.05 13.27
C ASP A 18 18.14 -16.95 12.39
N LEU A 19 16.91 -17.23 12.84
CA LEU A 19 15.91 -17.95 12.04
C LEU A 19 15.39 -17.15 10.84
N GLU A 20 15.23 -15.83 10.98
CA GLU A 20 14.81 -14.89 9.91
C GLU A 20 15.85 -14.79 8.80
N HIS A 21 17.13 -14.70 9.17
CA HIS A 21 18.24 -14.52 8.22
C HIS A 21 18.92 -15.84 7.83
N GLY A 22 18.42 -16.97 8.33
CA GLY A 22 18.98 -18.30 8.07
C GLY A 22 18.40 -19.01 6.84
N ASP A 23 18.88 -20.22 6.58
CA ASP A 23 18.56 -21.00 5.37
C ASP A 23 17.13 -21.59 5.36
N LEU A 24 16.37 -21.43 6.44
CA LEU A 24 15.01 -22.00 6.55
C LEU A 24 13.93 -21.14 5.87
N MET A 25 14.30 -20.00 5.29
CA MET A 25 13.42 -19.09 4.54
C MET A 25 12.11 -18.80 5.28
N VAL A 26 12.22 -18.44 6.56
CA VAL A 26 11.08 -18.08 7.39
C VAL A 26 10.73 -16.61 7.14
N ASP A 27 9.51 -16.35 6.68
CA ASP A 27 9.03 -14.99 6.42
C ASP A 27 8.34 -14.42 7.67
N PHE A 28 8.99 -13.46 8.34
CA PHE A 28 8.40 -12.77 9.48
C PHE A 28 7.47 -11.66 9.00
N TRP A 29 6.16 -11.83 9.25
CA TRP A 29 5.14 -10.80 9.01
C TRP A 29 5.14 -9.76 10.12
N LYS A 30 5.56 -10.15 11.31
CA LYS A 30 5.78 -9.27 12.45
C LYS A 30 6.98 -9.77 13.24
N ALA A 31 8.03 -8.95 13.34
CA ALA A 31 9.15 -9.23 14.21
C ALA A 31 8.80 -8.90 15.68
N ALA A 32 9.40 -9.62 16.63
CA ALA A 32 9.30 -9.29 18.05
C ALA A 32 10.39 -8.26 18.42
N ALA A 33 10.01 -6.99 18.53
CA ALA A 33 10.96 -5.92 18.86
C ALA A 33 11.49 -6.03 20.29
N LEU A 34 10.65 -6.47 21.24
CA LEU A 34 11.00 -6.66 22.66
C LEU A 34 10.64 -8.08 23.15
N PRO A 35 11.34 -8.61 24.17
CA PRO A 35 10.91 -9.82 24.85
C PRO A 35 9.48 -9.68 25.40
N GLY A 36 8.68 -10.73 25.28
CA GLY A 36 7.26 -10.77 25.59
C GLY A 36 6.34 -10.36 24.44
N GLN A 37 6.85 -9.73 23.38
CA GLN A 37 6.04 -9.40 22.20
C GLN A 37 5.97 -10.56 21.23
N ALA A 38 4.75 -10.95 20.84
CA ALA A 38 4.54 -11.98 19.83
C ALA A 38 5.07 -11.58 18.44
N ALA A 39 5.92 -12.45 17.87
CA ALA A 39 6.32 -12.46 16.47
C ALA A 39 5.37 -13.36 15.66
N ILE A 40 5.12 -13.00 14.40
CA ILE A 40 4.31 -13.77 13.47
C ILE A 40 5.19 -14.22 12.30
N ALA A 41 5.30 -15.53 12.10
CA ALA A 41 6.18 -16.14 11.11
C ALA A 41 5.41 -17.07 10.17
N LEU A 42 5.55 -16.83 8.86
CA LEU A 42 5.08 -17.70 7.80
C LEU A 42 6.18 -18.70 7.42
N VAL A 43 5.88 -19.98 7.67
CA VAL A 43 6.79 -21.10 7.37
C VAL A 43 6.31 -21.87 6.13
N ARG A 44 7.17 -21.97 5.12
CA ARG A 44 6.93 -22.75 3.89
C ARG A 44 6.79 -24.25 4.20
N ARG A 45 6.10 -25.00 3.34
CA ARG A 45 5.69 -26.40 3.60
C ARG A 45 6.89 -27.33 3.84
N GLU A 46 7.92 -27.15 3.04
CA GLU A 46 9.17 -27.91 3.01
C GLU A 46 10.05 -27.72 4.26
N PHE A 47 9.93 -26.58 4.96
CA PHE A 47 10.74 -26.28 6.16
C PHE A 47 9.99 -26.48 7.48
N ARG A 48 8.71 -26.84 7.47
CA ARG A 48 7.87 -26.94 8.70
C ARG A 48 8.52 -27.78 9.80
N ASN A 49 9.00 -28.97 9.46
CA ASN A 49 9.59 -29.88 10.44
C ASN A 49 10.92 -29.32 10.99
N LYS A 50 11.76 -28.74 10.12
CA LYS A 50 13.03 -28.14 10.50
C LYS A 50 12.83 -26.92 11.41
N VAL A 51 11.87 -26.06 11.10
CA VAL A 51 11.53 -24.90 11.94
C VAL A 51 10.96 -25.33 13.28
N VAL A 52 10.03 -26.30 13.31
CA VAL A 52 9.49 -26.82 14.58
C VAL A 52 10.59 -27.44 15.45
N GLN A 53 11.53 -28.16 14.83
CA GLN A 53 12.70 -28.69 15.52
C GLN A 53 13.57 -27.56 16.10
N TYR A 54 13.91 -26.56 15.29
CA TYR A 54 14.68 -25.39 15.72
C TYR A 54 14.03 -24.68 16.92
N LEU A 55 12.72 -24.45 16.87
CA LEU A 55 11.97 -23.81 17.96
C LEU A 55 12.02 -24.65 19.25
N ARG A 56 11.95 -25.99 19.15
CA ARG A 56 12.06 -26.89 20.31
C ARG A 56 13.47 -26.89 20.91
N GLU A 57 14.50 -26.95 20.07
CA GLU A 57 15.91 -26.94 20.50
C GLU A 57 16.26 -25.65 21.26
N HIS A 58 15.67 -24.52 20.87
CA HIS A 58 15.87 -23.23 21.52
C HIS A 58 14.81 -22.92 22.61
N MET A 59 13.95 -23.89 22.96
CA MET A 59 12.89 -23.75 23.96
C MET A 59 11.96 -22.53 23.72
N LEU A 60 11.75 -22.17 22.46
CA LEU A 60 10.87 -21.07 22.07
C LEU A 60 9.41 -21.51 22.17
N GLU A 61 8.59 -20.73 22.88
CA GLU A 61 7.14 -20.94 22.92
C GLU A 61 6.50 -20.48 21.61
N TRP A 62 5.73 -21.36 20.99
CA TRP A 62 5.03 -21.06 19.75
C TRP A 62 3.66 -21.71 19.69
N THR A 63 2.74 -21.05 18.98
CA THR A 63 1.41 -21.55 18.68
C THR A 63 1.20 -21.51 17.17
N LYS A 64 0.65 -22.60 16.61
CA LYS A 64 0.20 -22.58 15.22
C LYS A 64 -1.11 -21.80 15.14
N LEU A 65 -1.14 -20.72 14.37
CA LEU A 65 -2.36 -19.97 14.12
C LEU A 65 -3.28 -20.78 13.19
N ASP A 66 -4.58 -20.74 13.47
CA ASP A 66 -5.62 -21.40 12.67
C ASP A 66 -5.94 -20.61 11.40
N PHE A 67 -4.92 -20.45 10.56
CA PHE A 67 -5.03 -19.79 9.27
C PHE A 67 -4.05 -20.41 8.27
N ASP A 68 -4.59 -21.08 7.25
CA ASP A 68 -3.79 -21.57 6.13
C ASP A 68 -3.74 -20.51 5.02
N VAL A 69 -2.70 -19.68 5.08
CA VAL A 69 -2.42 -18.62 4.09
C VAL A 69 -2.49 -19.16 2.66
N GLY A 70 -1.88 -20.32 2.40
CA GLY A 70 -1.85 -20.90 1.05
C GLY A 70 -3.23 -21.35 0.59
N LYS A 71 -4.03 -21.93 1.49
CA LYS A 71 -5.43 -22.27 1.20
C LYS A 71 -6.27 -21.03 0.94
N HIS A 72 -6.16 -20.01 1.79
CA HIS A 72 -6.91 -18.76 1.62
C HIS A 72 -6.59 -18.08 0.29
N LEU A 73 -5.31 -18.00 -0.08
CA LEU A 73 -4.90 -17.43 -1.37
C LEU A 73 -5.50 -18.18 -2.56
N ARG A 74 -5.37 -19.53 -2.57
CA ARG A 74 -5.86 -20.37 -3.67
C ARG A 74 -7.38 -20.45 -3.79
N ASP A 75 -8.08 -20.56 -2.66
CA ASP A 75 -9.49 -20.92 -2.65
C ASP A 75 -10.40 -19.69 -2.52
N VAL A 76 -9.88 -18.58 -1.99
CA VAL A 76 -10.67 -17.36 -1.73
C VAL A 76 -10.14 -16.19 -2.55
N HIS A 77 -8.88 -15.79 -2.34
CA HIS A 77 -8.37 -14.53 -2.86
C HIS A 77 -8.25 -14.48 -4.39
N PHE A 78 -7.50 -15.41 -5.00
CA PHE A 78 -7.30 -15.43 -6.45
C PHE A 78 -8.57 -15.75 -7.24
N PRO A 79 -9.43 -16.71 -6.82
CA PRO A 79 -10.71 -16.94 -7.50
C PRO A 79 -11.61 -15.71 -7.47
N TRP A 80 -11.63 -14.97 -6.35
CA TRP A 80 -12.40 -13.74 -6.25
C TRP A 80 -11.85 -12.64 -7.18
N LEU A 81 -10.53 -12.50 -7.30
CA LEU A 81 -9.91 -11.55 -8.24
C LEU A 81 -10.28 -11.87 -9.70
N GLU A 82 -10.18 -13.13 -10.11
CA GLU A 82 -10.51 -13.55 -11.47
C GLU A 82 -12.00 -13.39 -11.79
N LYS A 83 -12.88 -13.72 -10.84
CA LYS A 83 -14.33 -13.53 -11.00
C LYS A 83 -14.70 -12.06 -11.23
N ASN A 84 -14.07 -11.13 -10.53
CA ASN A 84 -14.42 -9.71 -10.58
C ASN A 84 -13.63 -8.89 -11.61
N LYS A 85 -12.63 -9.50 -12.27
CA LYS A 85 -11.70 -8.85 -13.20
C LYS A 85 -12.40 -8.03 -14.30
N LYS A 86 -13.42 -8.58 -14.96
CA LYS A 86 -14.12 -7.88 -16.05
C LYS A 86 -14.88 -6.65 -15.56
N LYS A 87 -15.63 -6.81 -14.45
CA LYS A 87 -16.38 -5.73 -13.82
C LYS A 87 -15.42 -4.61 -13.40
N LYS A 88 -14.35 -4.97 -12.70
CA LYS A 88 -13.32 -4.02 -12.24
C LYS A 88 -12.67 -3.23 -13.38
N ILE A 89 -12.32 -3.88 -14.49
CA ILE A 89 -11.76 -3.19 -15.68
C ILE A 89 -12.76 -2.20 -16.28
N PHE A 90 -14.05 -2.56 -16.29
CA PHE A 90 -15.11 -1.67 -16.75
C PHE A 90 -15.24 -0.47 -15.81
N ASP A 91 -15.40 -0.71 -14.50
CA ASP A 91 -15.57 0.33 -13.47
C ASP A 91 -14.37 1.29 -13.44
N ALA A 92 -13.15 0.77 -13.51
CA ALA A 92 -11.92 1.58 -13.54
C ALA A 92 -11.81 2.51 -14.77
N ARG A 93 -12.63 2.29 -15.81
CA ARG A 93 -12.69 3.13 -17.02
C ARG A 93 -13.92 4.04 -17.07
N SER A 94 -14.90 3.85 -16.20
CA SER A 94 -16.18 4.56 -16.25
C SER A 94 -16.12 5.99 -15.69
N GLY A 95 -15.07 6.33 -14.95
CA GLY A 95 -14.90 7.64 -14.34
C GLY A 95 -14.23 7.54 -12.98
N TRP A 96 -13.73 8.67 -12.47
CA TRP A 96 -13.10 8.71 -11.16
C TRP A 96 -14.10 8.43 -10.02
N ASP A 97 -15.38 8.76 -10.20
CA ASP A 97 -16.46 8.59 -9.22
C ASP A 97 -16.99 7.14 -9.15
N GLN A 98 -16.88 6.40 -10.27
CA GLN A 98 -17.26 4.98 -10.39
C GLN A 98 -16.07 4.03 -10.23
N PHE A 99 -14.89 4.55 -9.91
CA PHE A 99 -13.69 3.73 -9.76
C PHE A 99 -13.88 2.69 -8.62
N PRO A 100 -13.40 1.44 -8.78
CA PRO A 100 -13.58 0.37 -7.79
C PRO A 100 -12.66 0.57 -6.57
N TYR A 101 -13.01 1.53 -5.71
CA TYR A 101 -12.22 1.91 -4.53
C TYR A 101 -12.20 0.85 -3.42
N ASP A 102 -13.16 -0.08 -3.42
CA ASP A 102 -13.24 -1.22 -2.52
C ASP A 102 -12.39 -2.42 -2.96
N GLU A 103 -11.68 -2.30 -4.10
CA GLU A 103 -10.87 -3.37 -4.68
C GLU A 103 -9.36 -3.10 -4.61
N TYR A 104 -8.58 -4.18 -4.74
CA TYR A 104 -7.12 -4.08 -4.93
C TYR A 104 -6.80 -3.82 -6.41
N ASN A 105 -6.45 -2.58 -6.72
CA ASN A 105 -6.20 -2.08 -8.08
C ASN A 105 -4.72 -2.24 -8.50
N SER A 106 -4.46 -2.59 -9.76
CA SER A 106 -3.12 -2.68 -10.35
C SER A 106 -2.50 -1.29 -10.52
N TYR A 107 -1.18 -1.25 -10.71
CA TYR A 107 -0.44 -0.03 -11.04
C TYR A 107 -1.05 0.69 -12.25
N SER A 108 -1.44 -0.04 -13.30
CA SER A 108 -2.05 0.55 -14.50
C SER A 108 -3.41 1.16 -14.20
N GLU A 109 -4.27 0.47 -13.45
CA GLU A 109 -5.61 0.96 -13.08
C GLU A 109 -5.50 2.23 -12.22
N ILE A 110 -4.60 2.23 -11.24
CA ILE A 110 -4.37 3.39 -10.36
C ILE A 110 -3.78 4.56 -11.17
N SER A 111 -2.82 4.31 -12.06
CA SER A 111 -2.28 5.35 -12.94
C SER A 111 -3.35 5.95 -13.85
N SER A 112 -4.27 5.12 -14.38
CA SER A 112 -5.43 5.57 -15.15
C SER A 112 -6.39 6.42 -14.33
N LEU A 113 -6.69 6.04 -13.08
CA LEU A 113 -7.48 6.86 -12.16
C LEU A 113 -6.86 8.24 -11.97
N LEU A 114 -5.55 8.31 -11.68
CA LEU A 114 -4.87 9.60 -11.47
C LEU A 114 -4.98 10.51 -12.71
N MET A 115 -4.89 9.92 -13.91
CA MET A 115 -5.10 10.66 -15.17
C MET A 115 -6.54 11.13 -15.35
N GLN A 116 -7.53 10.31 -14.99
CA GLN A 116 -8.96 10.69 -15.03
C GLN A 116 -9.25 11.83 -14.03
N VAL A 117 -8.74 11.73 -12.80
CA VAL A 117 -8.84 12.78 -11.78
C VAL A 117 -8.30 14.11 -12.28
N ARG A 118 -7.12 14.10 -12.91
CA ARG A 118 -6.54 15.30 -13.51
C ARG A 118 -7.42 15.91 -14.60
N ALA A 119 -8.04 15.06 -15.43
CA ALA A 119 -8.88 15.51 -16.53
C ALA A 119 -10.20 16.12 -16.04
N GLU A 120 -10.81 15.55 -14.99
CA GLU A 120 -12.04 16.06 -14.40
C GLU A 120 -11.81 17.35 -13.59
N PHE A 121 -10.72 17.41 -12.81
CA PHE A 121 -10.44 18.49 -11.88
C PHE A 121 -9.16 19.28 -12.22
N PRO A 122 -9.02 19.83 -13.43
CA PRO A 122 -7.76 20.44 -13.88
C PRO A 122 -7.37 21.69 -13.09
N ASN A 123 -8.34 22.35 -12.44
CA ASN A 123 -8.11 23.58 -11.68
C ASN A 123 -7.54 23.33 -10.28
N ILE A 124 -7.74 22.12 -9.74
CA ILE A 124 -7.30 21.78 -8.38
C ILE A 124 -6.34 20.59 -8.32
N THR A 125 -6.16 19.85 -9.42
CA THR A 125 -5.30 18.67 -9.42
C THR A 125 -4.15 18.77 -10.42
N ARG A 126 -2.98 18.29 -10.00
CA ARG A 126 -1.79 18.13 -10.85
C ARG A 126 -1.16 16.78 -10.60
N LEU A 127 -0.65 16.17 -11.66
CA LEU A 127 0.16 14.97 -11.55
C LEU A 127 1.64 15.34 -11.57
N VAL A 128 2.39 14.78 -10.63
CA VAL A 128 3.84 14.95 -10.50
C VAL A 128 4.49 13.58 -10.56
N THR A 129 5.47 13.41 -11.44
CA THR A 129 6.33 12.24 -11.42
C THR A 129 7.56 12.56 -10.59
N ILE A 130 7.69 11.93 -9.42
CA ILE A 130 8.79 12.18 -8.49
C ILE A 130 10.05 11.37 -8.83
N GLY A 131 9.92 10.41 -9.73
CA GLY A 131 11.01 9.52 -10.14
C GLY A 131 10.47 8.34 -10.96
N HIS A 132 11.35 7.38 -11.19
CA HIS A 132 11.01 6.10 -11.82
C HIS A 132 11.47 4.97 -10.93
N SER A 133 10.75 3.86 -10.97
CA SER A 133 11.14 2.62 -10.34
C SER A 133 12.30 1.93 -11.08
N TYR A 134 12.76 0.81 -10.56
CA TYR A 134 13.85 0.04 -11.17
C TYR A 134 13.45 -0.48 -12.57
N GLU A 135 12.22 -0.97 -12.72
CA GLU A 135 11.67 -1.44 -14.00
C GLU A 135 11.09 -0.29 -14.86
N GLY A 136 11.35 0.97 -14.51
CA GLY A 136 10.99 2.15 -15.32
C GLY A 136 9.54 2.62 -15.18
N ARG A 137 8.78 2.14 -14.20
CA ARG A 137 7.41 2.65 -13.91
C ARG A 137 7.51 4.03 -13.26
N ARG A 138 6.58 4.93 -13.58
CA ARG A 138 6.56 6.30 -13.03
C ARG A 138 6.08 6.26 -11.59
N LEU A 139 6.81 6.92 -10.69
CA LEU A 139 6.33 7.22 -9.34
C LEU A 139 5.41 8.43 -9.42
N LEU A 140 4.13 8.16 -9.63
CA LEU A 140 3.12 9.16 -9.99
C LEU A 140 2.33 9.60 -8.76
N ALA A 141 2.56 10.82 -8.29
CA ALA A 141 1.81 11.46 -7.23
C ALA A 141 0.73 12.40 -7.80
N VAL A 142 -0.39 12.51 -7.09
CA VAL A 142 -1.41 13.55 -7.32
C VAL A 142 -1.27 14.64 -6.27
N VAL A 143 -1.31 15.88 -6.74
CA VAL A 143 -1.36 17.08 -5.91
C VAL A 143 -2.78 17.61 -6.00
N VAL A 144 -3.43 17.84 -4.87
CA VAL A 144 -4.77 18.43 -4.77
C VAL A 144 -4.67 19.74 -3.99
N THR A 145 -4.93 20.88 -4.64
CA THR A 145 -4.70 22.24 -4.11
C THR A 145 -5.68 23.23 -4.75
N PRO A 146 -6.26 24.20 -4.01
CA PRO A 146 -7.34 25.08 -4.50
C PRO A 146 -6.90 26.10 -5.56
N HIS A 147 -5.59 26.25 -5.78
CA HIS A 147 -5.02 27.39 -6.53
C HIS A 147 -3.97 26.95 -7.54
N LEU A 148 -4.22 25.86 -8.28
CA LEU A 148 -3.28 25.41 -9.30
C LEU A 148 -3.05 26.47 -10.38
N LEU A 149 -4.09 27.27 -10.70
CA LEU A 149 -4.02 28.34 -11.70
C LEU A 149 -3.03 29.45 -11.34
N VAL A 150 -2.66 29.63 -10.06
CA VAL A 150 -1.66 30.65 -9.69
C VAL A 150 -0.23 30.19 -10.01
N LEU A 151 0.01 28.88 -10.10
CA LEU A 151 1.30 28.30 -10.48
C LEU A 151 1.63 28.43 -11.98
N LEU A 152 0.67 28.90 -12.79
CA LEU A 152 0.88 29.18 -14.22
C LEU A 152 1.40 30.60 -14.48
N LYS A 153 1.59 31.42 -13.43
CA LYS A 153 2.24 32.73 -13.56
C LYS A 153 3.77 32.54 -13.65
N PRO A 154 4.46 33.16 -14.63
CA PRO A 154 5.89 32.93 -14.93
C PRO A 154 6.87 33.33 -13.81
N CYS A 155 6.38 33.90 -12.71
CA CYS A 155 7.15 34.38 -11.57
C CYS A 155 7.05 33.48 -10.31
N TYR A 156 6.42 32.31 -10.40
CA TYR A 156 6.45 31.31 -9.34
C TYR A 156 7.47 30.21 -9.66
N ASN A 157 8.44 30.03 -8.76
CA ASN A 157 9.42 28.95 -8.88
C ASN A 157 8.70 27.61 -8.97
N LEU A 158 9.13 26.73 -9.87
CA LEU A 158 8.62 25.35 -10.06
C LEU A 158 8.55 24.49 -8.77
N PHE A 159 9.17 24.97 -7.68
CA PHE A 159 9.17 24.36 -6.35
C PHE A 159 7.98 24.76 -5.46
N GLN A 160 7.17 25.75 -5.83
CA GLN A 160 5.90 26.03 -5.14
C GLN A 160 4.81 25.17 -5.80
N ILE A 161 4.53 24.01 -5.22
CA ILE A 161 3.50 23.08 -5.70
C ILE A 161 2.21 23.37 -4.91
N GLY A 162 1.58 24.51 -5.19
CA GLY A 162 0.33 24.94 -4.53
C GLY A 162 0.52 26.21 -3.72
N ASN A 163 -0.56 26.99 -3.57
CA ASN A 163 -0.56 28.23 -2.78
C ASN A 163 -1.08 28.03 -1.36
N ALA A 164 -1.31 26.79 -0.94
CA ALA A 164 -1.67 26.55 0.45
C ALA A 164 -0.46 26.83 1.34
N ASP A 165 -0.69 27.50 2.47
CA ASP A 165 0.34 27.76 3.47
C ASP A 165 0.99 26.48 4.01
N ARG A 166 0.33 25.33 3.84
CA ARG A 166 0.71 24.03 4.39
C ARG A 166 0.48 22.91 3.36
N GLY A 167 1.34 21.90 3.43
CA GLY A 167 1.23 20.68 2.62
C GLY A 167 1.19 19.43 3.50
N VAL A 168 0.36 18.46 3.13
CA VAL A 168 0.35 17.11 3.72
C VAL A 168 0.84 16.14 2.67
N TRP A 169 1.89 15.39 3.01
CA TRP A 169 2.41 14.29 2.20
C TRP A 169 1.85 12.96 2.71
N ILE A 170 1.33 12.15 1.79
CA ILE A 170 0.85 10.80 2.03
C ILE A 170 1.46 9.89 0.96
N ASP A 171 2.26 8.92 1.37
CA ASP A 171 2.67 7.81 0.50
C ASP A 171 2.09 6.48 0.99
N ALA A 172 2.02 5.52 0.08
CA ALA A 172 1.54 4.18 0.35
C ALA A 172 2.31 3.14 -0.46
N GLY A 173 2.26 1.88 -0.01
CA GLY A 173 2.86 0.76 -0.72
C GLY A 173 4.38 0.84 -0.83
N ILE A 174 5.08 1.33 0.20
CA ILE A 174 6.54 1.18 0.29
C ILE A 174 6.92 -0.30 0.35
N HIS A 175 6.20 -1.07 1.17
CA HIS A 175 6.25 -2.52 1.18
C HIS A 175 5.14 -3.07 0.28
N ALA A 176 5.56 -3.72 -0.80
CA ALA A 176 4.66 -4.21 -1.84
C ALA A 176 3.49 -5.06 -1.36
N ARG A 177 3.70 -5.88 -0.31
CA ARG A 177 2.68 -6.81 0.21
C ARG A 177 1.60 -6.15 1.07
N GLU A 178 1.77 -4.89 1.45
CA GLU A 178 0.82 -4.14 2.29
C GLU A 178 -0.28 -3.50 1.42
N TRP A 179 -1.00 -4.31 0.64
CA TRP A 179 -1.96 -3.84 -0.38
C TRP A 179 -3.02 -2.89 0.17
N ILE A 180 -3.41 -3.05 1.44
CA ILE A 180 -4.38 -2.17 2.09
C ILE A 180 -3.91 -0.71 2.15
N SER A 181 -2.59 -0.46 2.26
CA SER A 181 -2.05 0.90 2.25
C SER A 181 -2.32 1.58 0.90
N VAL A 182 -2.07 0.86 -0.20
CA VAL A 182 -2.29 1.33 -1.58
C VAL A 182 -3.78 1.63 -1.79
N SER A 183 -4.67 0.68 -1.46
CA SER A 183 -6.12 0.89 -1.58
C SER A 183 -6.62 2.04 -0.71
N SER A 184 -6.07 2.21 0.50
CA SER A 184 -6.43 3.33 1.38
C SER A 184 -6.03 4.69 0.80
N ALA A 185 -4.83 4.81 0.22
CA ALA A 185 -4.40 6.04 -0.44
C ALA A 185 -5.27 6.37 -1.66
N VAL A 186 -5.64 5.36 -2.45
CA VAL A 186 -6.57 5.52 -3.57
C VAL A 186 -7.95 5.97 -3.09
N TYR A 187 -8.48 5.35 -2.02
CA TYR A 187 -9.75 5.76 -1.40
C TYR A 187 -9.70 7.21 -0.88
N MET A 188 -8.60 7.61 -0.23
CA MET A 188 -8.42 8.99 0.25
C MET A 188 -8.48 10.00 -0.89
N ILE A 189 -7.90 9.71 -2.06
CA ILE A 189 -8.02 10.57 -3.24
C ILE A 189 -9.48 10.72 -3.65
N GLY A 190 -10.21 9.61 -3.76
CA GLY A 190 -11.64 9.63 -4.11
C GLY A 190 -12.48 10.42 -3.11
N GLN A 191 -12.22 10.25 -1.81
CA GLN A 191 -12.93 10.97 -0.74
C GLN A 191 -12.65 12.47 -0.76
N ILE A 192 -11.38 12.89 -0.89
CA ILE A 192 -11.01 14.32 -0.97
C ILE A 192 -11.75 15.00 -2.13
N LEU A 193 -11.80 14.35 -3.30
CA LEU A 193 -12.46 14.89 -4.49
C LEU A 193 -13.99 14.89 -4.36
N THR A 194 -14.56 13.85 -3.76
CA THR A 194 -16.00 13.75 -3.49
C THR A 194 -16.43 14.87 -2.54
N ASP A 195 -15.74 15.01 -1.40
CA ASP A 195 -16.04 16.04 -0.41
C ASP A 195 -15.83 17.45 -0.97
N TYR A 196 -14.81 17.67 -1.82
CA TYR A 196 -14.60 18.94 -2.51
C TYR A 196 -15.74 19.25 -3.50
N LYS A 197 -16.16 18.27 -4.32
CA LYS A 197 -17.23 18.43 -5.31
C LYS A 197 -18.57 18.71 -4.64
N GLU A 198 -18.87 17.99 -3.57
CA GLU A 198 -20.15 18.05 -2.84
C GLU A 198 -20.18 19.10 -1.72
N ASP A 199 -19.06 19.81 -1.48
CA ASP A 199 -18.91 20.79 -0.39
C ASP A 199 -19.21 20.20 1.00
N LYS A 200 -18.71 18.99 1.25
CA LYS A 200 -18.91 18.25 2.49
C LYS A 200 -17.68 18.35 3.39
N ASN A 201 -17.90 18.11 4.70
CA ASN A 201 -16.85 18.00 5.72
C ASN A 201 -15.89 19.21 5.82
N GLY A 202 -16.30 20.37 5.29
CA GLY A 202 -15.44 21.56 5.25
C GLY A 202 -14.25 21.43 4.29
N MET A 203 -14.30 20.51 3.31
CA MET A 203 -13.15 20.19 2.45
C MET A 203 -12.70 21.38 1.61
N ARG A 204 -13.60 22.23 1.12
CA ARG A 204 -13.24 23.44 0.37
C ARG A 204 -12.47 24.43 1.24
N GLN A 205 -12.99 24.74 2.43
CA GLN A 205 -12.35 25.64 3.40
C GLN A 205 -11.01 25.07 3.90
N LEU A 206 -10.92 23.74 4.05
CA LEU A 206 -9.66 23.08 4.39
C LEU A 206 -8.64 23.24 3.27
N MET A 207 -9.06 23.00 2.02
CA MET A 207 -8.19 23.10 0.86
C MET A 207 -7.68 24.52 0.64
N ASP A 208 -8.45 25.57 0.97
CA ASP A 208 -7.99 26.98 0.92
C ASP A 208 -6.65 27.21 1.63
N HIS A 209 -6.33 26.41 2.66
CA HIS A 209 -5.11 26.52 3.45
C HIS A 209 -4.21 25.27 3.41
N LEU A 210 -4.63 24.20 2.75
CA LEU A 210 -3.94 22.90 2.75
C LEU A 210 -3.86 22.28 1.36
N SER A 211 -2.65 21.88 0.96
CA SER A 211 -2.43 21.08 -0.25
C SER A 211 -2.15 19.63 0.10
N TRP A 212 -2.79 18.70 -0.60
CA TRP A 212 -2.57 17.26 -0.44
C TRP A 212 -1.61 16.76 -1.52
N TYR A 213 -0.59 16.02 -1.10
CA TYR A 213 0.37 15.36 -1.98
C TYR A 213 0.27 13.87 -1.70
N ILE A 214 -0.32 13.12 -2.64
CA ILE A 214 -0.62 11.71 -2.43
C ILE A 214 0.10 10.88 -3.48
N LEU A 215 0.97 9.97 -3.03
CA LEU A 215 1.64 8.96 -3.86
C LEU A 215 1.09 7.57 -3.50
N PRO A 216 0.13 7.04 -4.28
CA PRO A 216 -0.55 5.81 -3.89
C PRO A 216 0.32 4.56 -3.94
N ILE A 217 1.40 4.57 -4.73
CA ILE A 217 2.30 3.43 -4.92
C ILE A 217 3.75 3.92 -4.97
N LEU A 218 4.45 3.82 -3.84
CA LEU A 218 5.88 4.14 -3.75
C LEU A 218 6.76 3.03 -4.35
N ASN A 219 6.35 1.76 -4.24
CA ASN A 219 7.06 0.60 -4.79
C ASN A 219 6.21 -0.12 -5.86
N PRO A 220 6.09 0.44 -7.09
CA PRO A 220 5.21 -0.13 -8.11
C PRO A 220 5.69 -1.47 -8.67
N ASP A 221 7.01 -1.71 -8.70
CA ASP A 221 7.58 -2.96 -9.23
C ASP A 221 7.27 -4.11 -8.28
N GLY A 222 7.57 -3.94 -7.00
CA GLY A 222 7.23 -4.92 -5.98
C GLY A 222 5.71 -5.13 -5.90
N TYR A 223 4.91 -4.07 -5.96
CA TYR A 223 3.46 -4.18 -5.92
C TYR A 223 2.92 -5.04 -7.07
N GLU A 224 3.33 -4.77 -8.31
CA GLU A 224 2.96 -5.59 -9.46
C GLU A 224 3.49 -7.03 -9.33
N PHE A 225 4.70 -7.22 -8.80
CA PHE A 225 5.26 -8.54 -8.55
C PHE A 225 4.36 -9.36 -7.61
N THR A 226 3.92 -8.77 -6.49
CA THR A 226 3.03 -9.45 -5.52
C THR A 226 1.66 -9.80 -6.11
N ARG A 227 1.20 -9.08 -7.12
CA ARG A 227 -0.11 -9.30 -7.77
C ARG A 227 -0.07 -10.33 -8.88
N THR A 228 1.06 -10.43 -9.58
CA THR A 228 1.17 -11.20 -10.83
C THR A 228 1.89 -12.54 -10.66
N THR A 229 2.73 -12.68 -9.64
CA THR A 229 3.52 -13.89 -9.40
C THR A 229 2.91 -14.67 -8.25
N VAL A 230 2.45 -15.89 -8.52
CA VAL A 230 1.90 -16.84 -7.54
C VAL A 230 2.85 -18.00 -7.34
#